data_AF-A0A251YEB9-F1
#
_entry.id   AF-A0A251YEB9-F1
#
_cell.length_a   1.000
_cell.length_b   1.000
_cell.length_c   1.000
_cell.angle_alpha   90.00
_cell.angle_beta   90.00
_cell.angle_gamma   90.00
#
_symmetry.space_group_name_H-M   'P 1'
#
loop_
_entity.id
_entity.type
_entity.pdbx_description
1 polymer ?
#
loop_
_entity_poly.entity_id
_entity_poly.type
_entity_poly.pdbx_seq_one_letter_code
_entity_poly.pdbx_strand_id
1 'polypeptide(L)'
;MAALDATACQLGLIPDLDLPASPDDETADIRERSWRDPAGGRAHVAVHLGAISPRSLLPANPRSRAFHAIVHADDTAIAELLRDAVERHDRCLSAEEQAALSAAMPILAWAAREHPIAPGGWRIVFRDHLVENSLGFVRALLAAGIAPEEVMVLDKGDRTLNRARIAATMRAHGVDVRKLDNAAVDRSAPGHEAERAVESARAVDRFVADAHGSGQRVAMIDDGGLLGLTGADGRPVLQQRPDAAVELTVSGLKRLARSPLARDLPVANMARSEVKQRIGYNEIADSCIRRLREALRGEKLIGARVVSVGFGSLGARIARGLRHLGCRVVVVDTDHLQLIAAAEDGFETTPSIHEAVAMLPTLLVSSTGEPIADAATLRSLPRTSYVTAFATADLSALADGSDGGPVVLGDGRSFNLHRFEGIPNGGYDMYRAATWIVLGRLMERVEAQPGAPVPLADVDGWVRSSGVYERYYEHHFRRGA
;
A
#
# COMPACT_ATOMS: atom_id res chain seq x y z
N MET A 1 -14.72 24.17 5.89
CA MET A 1 -15.10 25.18 6.90
C MET A 1 -15.43 24.53 8.23
N ALA A 2 -16.44 23.64 8.32
CA ALA A 2 -16.78 22.95 9.59
C ALA A 2 -15.59 22.34 10.36
N ALA A 3 -14.62 21.76 9.65
CA ALA A 3 -13.43 21.18 10.29
C ALA A 3 -12.43 22.23 10.82
N LEU A 4 -12.40 23.42 10.21
CA LEU A 4 -11.70 24.59 10.75
C LEU A 4 -12.43 25.12 11.98
N ASP A 5 -13.77 25.16 11.97
CA ASP A 5 -14.58 25.54 13.13
C ASP A 5 -14.32 24.60 14.33
N ALA A 6 -14.23 23.29 14.08
CA ALA A 6 -13.88 22.32 15.11
C ALA A 6 -12.45 22.54 15.66
N THR A 7 -11.48 22.83 14.79
CA THR A 7 -10.11 23.15 15.21
C THR A 7 -10.09 24.44 16.03
N ALA A 8 -10.77 25.50 15.58
CA ALA A 8 -10.88 26.76 16.28
C ALA A 8 -11.48 26.57 17.69
N CYS A 9 -12.53 25.76 17.81
CA CYS A 9 -13.12 25.42 19.10
C CYS A 9 -12.13 24.70 20.05
N GLN A 10 -11.33 23.75 19.54
CA GLN A 10 -10.28 23.07 20.33
C GLN A 10 -9.20 24.03 20.83
N LEU A 11 -8.94 25.12 20.10
CA LEU A 11 -8.02 26.19 20.48
C LEU A 11 -8.66 27.21 21.44
N GLY A 12 -9.92 27.02 21.83
CA GLY A 12 -10.64 27.95 22.69
C GLY A 12 -11.15 29.21 21.96
N LEU A 13 -11.15 29.21 20.63
CA LEU A 13 -11.68 30.31 19.84
C LEU A 13 -13.20 30.23 19.76
N ILE A 14 -13.85 31.40 19.82
CA ILE A 14 -15.30 31.55 19.68
C ILE A 14 -15.63 32.29 18.37
N PRO A 15 -16.75 31.99 17.69
CA PRO A 15 -17.13 32.70 16.46
C PRO A 15 -17.18 34.23 16.65
N ASP A 16 -16.59 34.98 15.71
CA ASP A 16 -16.64 36.45 15.75
C ASP A 16 -18.01 36.94 15.26
N LEU A 17 -18.83 37.45 16.17
CA LEU A 17 -20.18 37.93 15.87
C LEU A 17 -20.19 39.21 15.03
N ASP A 18 -19.08 39.96 15.00
CA ASP A 18 -18.95 41.20 14.21
C ASP A 18 -18.66 40.91 12.72
N LEU A 19 -18.16 39.72 12.42
CA LEU A 19 -17.81 39.25 11.07
C LEU A 19 -18.49 37.91 10.82
N PRO A 20 -19.79 37.91 10.47
CA PRO A 20 -20.56 36.68 10.30
C PRO A 20 -19.91 35.79 9.23
N ALA A 21 -19.86 34.49 9.55
CA ALA A 21 -19.34 33.47 8.65
C ALA A 21 -20.04 33.53 7.28
N SER A 22 -19.28 33.35 6.19
CA SER A 22 -19.91 33.14 4.89
C SER A 22 -20.84 31.92 4.98
N PRO A 23 -22.06 31.98 4.43
CA PRO A 23 -22.92 30.81 4.37
C PRO A 23 -22.17 29.66 3.70
N ASP A 24 -22.42 28.43 4.16
CA ASP A 24 -21.88 27.21 3.55
C ASP A 24 -22.61 26.92 2.21
N ASP A 25 -22.48 27.85 1.27
CA ASP A 25 -22.92 27.69 -0.10
C ASP A 25 -21.83 26.94 -0.88
N GLU A 26 -22.18 25.76 -1.39
CA GLU A 26 -21.26 24.95 -2.18
C GLU A 26 -20.80 25.64 -3.47
N THR A 27 -21.60 26.58 -3.98
CA THR A 27 -21.33 27.34 -5.20
C THR A 27 -20.46 28.58 -4.99
N ALA A 28 -20.23 29.00 -3.74
CA ALA A 28 -19.41 30.16 -3.44
C ALA A 28 -17.93 29.91 -3.73
N ASP A 29 -17.32 30.83 -4.49
CA ASP A 29 -15.89 30.83 -4.82
C ASP A 29 -15.01 31.29 -3.66
N ILE A 30 -15.59 31.91 -2.64
CA ILE A 30 -14.90 32.39 -1.44
C ILE A 30 -15.65 31.87 -0.21
N ARG A 31 -14.91 31.30 0.74
CA ARG A 31 -15.45 30.83 2.02
C ARG A 31 -14.64 31.39 3.16
N GLU A 32 -15.31 32.09 4.08
CA GLU A 32 -14.66 32.80 5.17
C GLU A 32 -15.18 32.37 6.53
N ARG A 33 -14.28 32.36 7.51
CA ARG A 33 -14.59 32.17 8.93
C ARG A 33 -13.73 33.11 9.77
N SER A 34 -14.35 33.65 10.81
CA SER A 34 -13.72 34.56 11.77
C SER A 34 -14.03 34.09 13.19
N TRP A 35 -13.02 34.13 14.05
CA TRP A 35 -13.12 33.78 15.46
C TRP A 35 -12.37 34.81 16.32
N ARG A 36 -12.67 34.81 17.62
CA ARG A 36 -11.96 35.56 18.65
C ARG A 36 -11.34 34.59 19.66
N ASP A 37 -10.12 34.89 20.08
CA ASP A 37 -9.47 34.19 21.18
C ASP A 37 -9.94 34.70 22.56
N PRO A 38 -9.61 34.02 23.67
CA PRO A 38 -9.99 34.45 25.02
C PRO A 38 -9.43 35.82 25.46
N ALA A 39 -8.38 36.32 24.81
CA ALA A 39 -7.77 37.62 25.05
C ALA A 39 -8.38 38.74 24.17
N GLY A 40 -9.34 38.40 23.29
CA GLY A 40 -10.00 39.33 22.37
C GLY A 40 -9.27 39.53 21.04
N GLY A 41 -8.18 38.80 20.79
CA GLY A 41 -7.48 38.77 19.51
C GLY A 41 -8.33 38.09 18.44
N ARG A 42 -8.14 38.50 17.18
CA ARG A 42 -8.92 38.01 16.03
C ARG A 42 -8.15 36.95 15.26
N ALA A 43 -8.88 35.95 14.79
CA ALA A 43 -8.41 34.95 13.84
C ALA A 43 -9.39 34.88 12.66
N HIS A 44 -8.88 34.81 11.44
CA HIS A 44 -9.64 34.81 10.21
C HIS A 44 -9.02 33.87 9.18
N VAL A 45 -9.85 33.09 8.51
CA VAL A 45 -9.46 32.23 7.40
C VAL A 45 -10.37 32.47 6.21
N ALA A 46 -9.78 32.85 5.08
CA ALA A 46 -10.45 32.99 3.79
C ALA A 46 -9.91 31.96 2.80
N VAL A 47 -10.79 31.14 2.22
CA VAL A 47 -10.45 30.15 1.19
C VAL A 47 -11.05 30.58 -0.14
N HIS A 48 -10.20 30.86 -1.12
CA HIS A 48 -10.56 31.22 -2.48
C HIS A 48 -10.41 30.00 -3.39
N LEU A 49 -11.51 29.50 -3.92
CA LEU A 49 -11.55 28.32 -4.78
C LEU A 49 -11.44 28.75 -6.26
N GLY A 50 -10.46 28.21 -6.96
CA GLY A 50 -10.29 28.37 -8.41
C GLY A 50 -11.30 27.55 -9.22
N ALA A 51 -11.15 27.54 -10.55
CA ALA A 51 -12.04 26.79 -11.43
C ALA A 51 -11.99 25.28 -11.17
N ILE A 52 -13.12 24.63 -11.45
CA ILE A 52 -13.25 23.17 -11.44
C ILE A 52 -12.43 22.59 -12.60
N SER A 53 -11.44 21.76 -12.26
CA SER A 53 -10.60 21.03 -13.20
C SER A 53 -10.72 19.53 -12.96
N PRO A 54 -10.85 18.70 -14.02
CA PRO A 54 -10.74 17.26 -13.87
C PRO A 54 -9.35 16.91 -13.32
N ARG A 55 -9.30 16.08 -12.28
CA ARG A 55 -8.07 15.79 -11.54
C ARG A 55 -7.08 14.93 -12.34
N SER A 56 -7.54 14.22 -13.38
CA SER A 56 -6.72 13.48 -14.33
C SER A 56 -7.54 13.01 -15.54
N LEU A 57 -6.88 12.36 -16.52
CA LEU A 57 -7.50 11.61 -17.62
C LEU A 57 -8.18 10.29 -17.17
N LEU A 58 -8.31 10.02 -15.86
CA LEU A 58 -8.93 8.80 -15.35
C LEU A 58 -10.42 9.04 -15.04
N PRO A 59 -11.32 8.19 -15.53
CA PRO A 59 -12.78 8.40 -15.49
C PRO A 59 -13.41 8.36 -14.08
N ALA A 60 -12.65 8.03 -13.04
CA ALA A 60 -13.13 7.87 -11.67
C ALA A 60 -12.67 8.97 -10.70
N ASN A 61 -11.87 9.94 -11.15
CA ASN A 61 -11.44 11.01 -10.27
C ASN A 61 -12.51 12.12 -10.19
N PRO A 62 -13.02 12.44 -8.99
CA PRO A 62 -13.91 13.57 -8.85
C PRO A 62 -13.19 14.86 -9.22
N ARG A 63 -14.01 15.86 -9.55
CA ARG A 63 -13.53 17.17 -9.97
C ARG A 63 -12.76 17.82 -8.82
N SER A 64 -11.67 18.51 -9.14
CA SER A 64 -10.87 19.25 -8.15
C SER A 64 -10.92 20.74 -8.42
N ARG A 65 -10.83 21.56 -7.38
CA ARG A 65 -10.58 23.00 -7.48
C ARG A 65 -9.24 23.27 -6.82
N ALA A 66 -8.33 23.96 -7.52
CA ALA A 66 -7.20 24.56 -6.83
C ALA A 66 -7.75 25.63 -5.87
N PHE A 67 -7.09 25.89 -4.75
CA PHE A 67 -7.51 26.98 -3.87
C PHE A 67 -6.32 27.75 -3.31
N HIS A 68 -6.59 28.96 -2.88
CA HIS A 68 -5.69 29.79 -2.09
C HIS A 68 -6.34 30.07 -0.74
N ALA A 69 -5.64 29.75 0.35
CA ALA A 69 -6.12 30.04 1.70
C ALA A 69 -5.26 31.14 2.33
N ILE A 70 -5.92 32.17 2.84
CA ILE A 70 -5.30 33.23 3.63
C ILE A 70 -5.68 32.99 5.09
N VAL A 71 -4.67 32.86 5.95
CA VAL A 71 -4.85 32.72 7.40
C VAL A 71 -4.24 33.95 8.05
N HIS A 72 -5.05 34.66 8.83
CA HIS A 72 -4.63 35.80 9.64
C HIS A 72 -5.03 35.55 11.08
N ALA A 73 -4.11 35.66 12.03
CA ALA A 73 -4.46 35.75 13.43
C ALA A 73 -3.52 36.73 14.14
N ASP A 74 -4.03 37.43 15.14
CA ASP A 74 -3.24 38.35 15.97
C ASP A 74 -2.16 37.58 16.77
N ASP A 75 -2.43 36.32 17.11
CA ASP A 75 -1.46 35.38 17.69
C ASP A 75 -0.87 34.44 16.60
N THR A 76 0.46 34.47 16.46
CA THR A 76 1.20 33.66 15.50
C THR A 76 0.98 32.15 15.68
N ALA A 77 0.90 31.65 16.92
CA ALA A 77 0.69 30.23 17.18
C ALA A 77 -0.70 29.78 16.73
N ILE A 78 -1.73 30.62 16.91
CA ILE A 78 -3.08 30.37 16.38
C ILE A 78 -3.06 30.37 14.85
N ALA A 79 -2.38 31.33 14.22
CA ALA A 79 -2.25 31.38 12.76
C ALA A 79 -1.59 30.11 12.19
N GLU A 80 -0.51 29.63 12.82
CA GLU A 80 0.18 28.41 12.42
C GLU A 80 -0.71 27.17 12.57
N LEU A 81 -1.44 27.05 13.68
CA LEU A 81 -2.35 25.91 13.93
C LEU A 81 -3.54 25.88 12.95
N LEU A 82 -4.08 27.04 12.60
CA LEU A 82 -5.15 27.16 11.60
C LEU A 82 -4.63 26.85 10.18
N ARG A 83 -3.44 27.34 9.80
CA ARG A 83 -2.78 26.97 8.53
C ARG A 83 -2.58 25.46 8.46
N ASP A 84 -2.05 24.85 9.52
CA ASP A 84 -1.81 23.42 9.58
C ASP A 84 -3.12 22.63 9.50
N ALA A 85 -4.24 23.17 10.02
CA ALA A 85 -5.56 22.58 9.85
C ALA A 85 -6.03 22.62 8.39
N VAL A 86 -5.85 23.74 7.67
CA VAL A 86 -6.13 23.83 6.23
C VAL A 86 -5.33 22.78 5.46
N GLU A 87 -4.02 22.68 5.69
CA GLU A 87 -3.16 21.70 5.01
C GLU A 87 -3.56 20.26 5.32
N ARG A 88 -3.86 19.94 6.57
CA ARG A 88 -4.31 18.59 6.96
C ARG A 88 -5.60 18.20 6.25
N HIS A 89 -6.55 19.13 6.14
CA HIS A 89 -7.82 18.86 5.46
C HIS A 89 -7.68 18.75 3.95
N ASP A 90 -6.88 19.59 3.30
CA ASP A 90 -6.59 19.45 1.86
C ASP A 90 -5.93 18.11 1.52
N ARG A 91 -5.06 17.62 2.41
CA ARG A 91 -4.44 16.31 2.23
C ARG A 91 -5.45 15.17 2.29
N CYS A 92 -6.62 15.32 2.92
CA CYS A 92 -7.60 14.24 2.96
C CYS A 92 -8.27 14.00 1.59
N LEU A 93 -8.65 12.74 1.32
CA LEU A 93 -9.65 12.39 0.31
C LEU A 93 -11.01 12.96 0.73
N SER A 94 -11.74 13.56 -0.22
CA SER A 94 -13.09 14.08 0.01
C SER A 94 -14.06 12.94 0.34
N ALA A 95 -15.23 13.27 0.89
CA ALA A 95 -16.27 12.28 1.15
C ALA A 95 -16.71 11.57 -0.15
N GLU A 96 -16.77 12.29 -1.27
CA GLU A 96 -17.07 11.74 -2.59
C GLU A 96 -15.98 10.77 -3.07
N GLU A 97 -14.70 11.12 -2.93
CA GLU A 97 -13.57 10.23 -3.26
C GLU A 97 -13.63 8.95 -2.43
N GLN A 98 -13.88 9.08 -1.12
CA GLN A 98 -14.00 7.94 -0.22
C GLN A 98 -15.20 7.05 -0.58
N ALA A 99 -16.33 7.64 -0.95
CA ALA A 99 -17.51 6.90 -1.39
C ALA A 99 -17.26 6.16 -2.70
N ALA A 100 -16.65 6.81 -3.69
CA ALA A 100 -16.28 6.20 -4.98
C ALA A 100 -15.30 5.03 -4.80
N LEU A 101 -14.29 5.21 -3.95
CA LEU A 101 -13.33 4.16 -3.60
C LEU A 101 -14.04 2.94 -2.99
N SER A 102 -14.90 3.14 -2.00
CA SER A 102 -15.65 2.03 -1.40
C SER A 102 -16.63 1.37 -2.38
N ALA A 103 -17.27 2.15 -3.25
CA ALA A 103 -18.14 1.61 -4.29
C ALA A 103 -17.39 0.75 -5.32
N ALA A 104 -16.09 1.02 -5.52
CA ALA A 104 -15.20 0.22 -6.36
C ALA A 104 -14.70 -1.08 -5.69
N MET A 105 -15.15 -1.37 -4.45
CA MET A 105 -14.83 -2.59 -3.71
C MET A 105 -16.09 -3.34 -3.20
N PRO A 106 -17.02 -3.71 -4.09
CA PRO A 106 -18.31 -4.31 -3.72
C PRO A 106 -18.19 -5.72 -3.12
N ILE A 107 -17.13 -6.46 -3.39
CA ILE A 107 -16.90 -7.82 -2.89
C ILE A 107 -16.39 -7.76 -1.46
N LEU A 108 -15.49 -6.84 -1.13
CA LEU A 108 -15.12 -6.56 0.26
C LEU A 108 -16.33 -6.10 1.07
N ALA A 109 -17.14 -5.18 0.53
CA ALA A 109 -18.35 -4.71 1.22
C ALA A 109 -19.34 -5.86 1.50
N TRP A 110 -19.48 -6.79 0.54
CA TRP A 110 -20.26 -8.02 0.74
C TRP A 110 -19.62 -8.92 1.82
N ALA A 111 -18.32 -9.16 1.75
CA ALA A 111 -17.62 -10.03 2.70
C ALA A 111 -17.71 -9.51 4.13
N ALA A 112 -17.57 -8.19 4.32
CA ALA A 112 -17.72 -7.54 5.62
C ALA A 112 -19.13 -7.71 6.23
N ARG A 113 -20.16 -7.80 5.39
CA ARG A 113 -21.54 -8.00 5.84
C ARG A 113 -21.87 -9.46 6.11
N GLU A 114 -21.51 -10.37 5.21
CA GLU A 114 -21.85 -11.79 5.33
C GLU A 114 -20.92 -12.57 6.27
N HIS A 115 -19.71 -12.06 6.50
CA HIS A 115 -18.70 -12.63 7.40
C HIS A 115 -18.23 -11.57 8.39
N PRO A 116 -19.11 -11.11 9.31
CA PRO A 116 -18.80 -10.00 10.21
C PRO A 116 -17.67 -10.36 11.19
N ILE A 117 -16.82 -9.40 11.47
CA ILE A 117 -15.82 -9.47 12.55
C ILE A 117 -16.42 -8.75 13.76
N ALA A 118 -16.57 -9.46 14.87
CA ALA A 118 -17.15 -8.89 16.08
C ALA A 118 -16.20 -7.84 16.71
N PRO A 119 -16.70 -6.64 17.08
CA PRO A 119 -15.90 -5.67 17.82
C PRO A 119 -15.73 -6.09 19.28
N GLY A 120 -14.72 -5.54 19.96
CA GLY A 120 -14.47 -5.79 21.37
C GLY A 120 -13.85 -7.16 21.62
N GLY A 121 -12.52 -7.24 21.53
CA GLY A 121 -11.76 -8.44 21.84
C GLY A 121 -10.44 -8.53 21.09
N TRP A 122 -10.37 -7.85 19.94
CA TRP A 122 -9.18 -7.82 19.09
C TRP A 122 -8.78 -6.39 18.74
N ARG A 123 -7.47 -6.15 18.72
CA ARG A 123 -6.87 -5.02 18.01
C ARG A 123 -6.16 -5.51 16.75
N ILE A 124 -6.07 -4.64 15.76
CA ILE A 124 -5.58 -4.99 14.43
C ILE A 124 -4.40 -4.11 14.07
N VAL A 125 -3.27 -4.75 13.75
CA VAL A 125 -2.15 -4.09 13.06
C VAL A 125 -2.24 -4.43 11.58
N PHE A 126 -2.39 -3.42 10.74
CA PHE A 126 -2.49 -3.57 9.28
C PHE A 126 -1.27 -2.92 8.62
N ARG A 127 -0.33 -3.74 8.15
CA ARG A 127 0.89 -3.31 7.48
C ARG A 127 0.85 -3.62 5.99
N ASP A 128 0.91 -2.58 5.16
CA ASP A 128 0.80 -2.71 3.71
C ASP A 128 1.40 -1.52 2.96
N HIS A 129 1.41 -1.60 1.63
CA HIS A 129 1.51 -0.47 0.72
C HIS A 129 0.29 0.45 0.90
N LEU A 130 0.50 1.75 1.13
CA LEU A 130 -0.62 2.70 1.24
C LEU A 130 -1.15 3.10 -0.15
N VAL A 131 -2.16 2.38 -0.60
CA VAL A 131 -2.91 2.63 -1.84
C VAL A 131 -4.41 2.69 -1.53
N GLU A 132 -5.23 3.09 -2.51
CA GLU A 132 -6.67 3.24 -2.31
C GLU A 132 -7.35 2.00 -1.70
N ASN A 133 -7.04 0.80 -2.18
CA ASN A 133 -7.64 -0.43 -1.63
C ASN A 133 -7.23 -0.71 -0.17
N SER A 134 -6.13 -0.12 0.33
CA SER A 134 -5.72 -0.17 1.73
C SER A 134 -6.62 0.72 2.59
N LEU A 135 -7.00 1.89 2.09
CA LEU A 135 -8.03 2.71 2.72
C LEU A 135 -9.39 2.01 2.70
N GLY A 136 -9.76 1.37 1.60
CA GLY A 136 -11.00 0.59 1.51
C GLY A 136 -11.10 -0.50 2.57
N PHE A 137 -10.00 -1.23 2.81
CA PHE A 137 -9.93 -2.25 3.85
C PHE A 137 -10.05 -1.66 5.27
N VAL A 138 -9.30 -0.60 5.59
CA VAL A 138 -9.40 0.05 6.91
C VAL A 138 -10.79 0.63 7.14
N ARG A 139 -11.41 1.22 6.12
CA ARG A 139 -12.80 1.70 6.22
C ARG A 139 -13.79 0.58 6.48
N ALA A 140 -13.57 -0.62 5.93
CA ALA A 140 -14.41 -1.78 6.23
C ALA A 140 -14.28 -2.20 7.71
N LEU A 141 -13.09 -2.13 8.31
CA LEU A 141 -12.89 -2.39 9.75
C LEU A 141 -13.67 -1.40 10.60
N LEU A 142 -13.55 -0.10 10.31
CA LEU A 142 -14.27 0.95 11.03
C LEU A 142 -15.79 0.82 10.86
N ALA A 143 -16.25 0.48 9.65
CA ALA A 143 -17.67 0.27 9.37
C ALA A 143 -18.25 -0.98 10.07
N ALA A 144 -17.41 -1.98 10.38
CA ALA A 144 -17.79 -3.13 11.20
C ALA A 144 -17.83 -2.83 12.71
N GLY A 145 -17.50 -1.58 13.11
CA GLY A 145 -17.53 -1.14 14.50
C GLY A 145 -16.24 -1.36 15.27
N ILE A 146 -15.14 -1.74 14.62
CA ILE A 146 -13.81 -1.73 15.25
C ILE A 146 -13.42 -0.28 15.54
N ALA A 147 -13.09 0.03 16.78
CA ALA A 147 -12.80 1.41 17.16
C ALA A 147 -11.49 1.87 16.48
N PRO A 148 -11.37 3.14 16.04
CA PRO A 148 -10.15 3.62 15.39
C PRO A 148 -8.87 3.40 16.19
N GLU A 149 -8.94 3.52 17.53
CA GLU A 149 -7.85 3.26 18.47
C GLU A 149 -7.46 1.78 18.58
N GLU A 150 -8.30 0.87 18.10
CA GLU A 150 -8.03 -0.57 18.00
C GLU A 150 -7.40 -0.94 16.65
N VAL A 151 -7.15 0.03 15.78
CA VAL A 151 -6.50 -0.16 14.47
C VAL A 151 -5.20 0.65 14.39
N MET A 152 -4.10 -0.04 14.11
CA MET A 152 -2.83 0.60 13.76
C MET A 152 -2.46 0.26 12.32
N VAL A 153 -2.15 1.28 11.52
CA VAL A 153 -1.71 1.11 10.13
C VAL A 153 -0.23 1.41 10.01
N LEU A 154 0.51 0.48 9.41
CA LEU A 154 1.93 0.61 9.14
C LEU A 154 2.18 0.71 7.64
N ASP A 155 2.62 1.88 7.22
CA ASP A 155 3.04 2.18 5.87
C ASP A 155 4.45 1.66 5.61
N LYS A 156 4.58 0.73 4.68
CA LYS A 156 5.84 0.09 4.29
C LYS A 156 6.81 1.04 3.56
N GLY A 157 6.38 2.24 3.18
CA GLY A 157 7.28 3.31 2.72
C GLY A 157 7.47 3.43 1.22
N ASP A 158 6.72 2.67 0.41
CA ASP A 158 6.70 2.83 -1.05
C ASP A 158 6.15 4.20 -1.45
N ARG A 159 6.64 4.76 -2.57
CA ARG A 159 6.26 6.10 -3.01
C ARG A 159 4.99 6.08 -3.87
N THR A 160 3.88 5.56 -3.35
CA THR A 160 2.60 5.50 -4.09
C THR A 160 1.99 6.89 -4.33
N LEU A 161 1.08 7.00 -5.29
CA LEU A 161 0.55 8.28 -5.79
C LEU A 161 -0.21 9.05 -4.68
N ASN A 162 -1.18 8.42 -4.04
CA ASN A 162 -2.05 9.03 -3.03
C ASN A 162 -1.60 8.74 -1.59
N ARG A 163 -0.39 8.21 -1.37
CA ARG A 163 0.14 7.81 -0.05
C ARG A 163 -0.17 8.80 1.08
N ALA A 164 0.23 10.06 0.87
CA ALA A 164 0.08 11.11 1.88
C ALA A 164 -1.40 11.40 2.16
N ARG A 165 -2.24 11.33 1.12
CA ARG A 165 -3.67 11.59 1.22
C ARG A 165 -4.41 10.47 1.93
N ILE A 166 -4.09 9.23 1.58
CA ILE A 166 -4.61 8.03 2.24
C ILE A 166 -4.24 8.05 3.72
N ALA A 167 -2.97 8.31 4.05
CA ALA A 167 -2.53 8.39 5.44
C ALA A 167 -3.22 9.54 6.20
N ALA A 168 -3.41 10.70 5.58
CA ALA A 168 -4.14 11.82 6.17
C ALA A 168 -5.61 11.45 6.43
N THR A 169 -6.28 10.81 5.46
CA THR A 169 -7.67 10.36 5.61
C THR A 169 -7.83 9.32 6.71
N MET A 170 -6.94 8.32 6.80
CA MET A 170 -6.98 7.34 7.90
C MET A 170 -6.81 8.01 9.27
N ARG A 171 -5.86 8.95 9.39
CA ARG A 171 -5.69 9.73 10.64
C ARG A 171 -6.90 10.60 10.96
N ALA A 172 -7.56 11.16 9.95
CA ALA A 172 -8.80 11.92 10.14
C ALA A 172 -9.96 11.05 10.65
N HIS A 173 -9.91 9.74 10.41
CA HIS A 173 -10.82 8.76 11.02
C HIS A 173 -10.36 8.27 12.40
N GLY A 174 -9.29 8.84 12.97
CA GLY A 174 -8.78 8.48 14.30
C GLY A 174 -7.80 7.30 14.33
N VAL A 175 -7.42 6.74 13.18
CA VAL A 175 -6.51 5.60 13.09
C VAL A 175 -5.06 6.06 13.27
N ASP A 176 -4.26 5.33 14.08
CA ASP A 176 -2.82 5.59 14.17
C ASP A 176 -2.13 5.07 12.90
N VAL A 177 -1.49 5.97 12.15
CA VAL A 177 -0.79 5.66 10.89
C VAL A 177 0.68 6.04 11.01
N ARG A 178 1.56 5.05 10.88
CA ARG A 178 3.03 5.22 11.03
C ARG A 178 3.78 4.67 9.83
N LYS A 179 4.99 5.18 9.56
CA LYS A 179 5.88 4.64 8.52
C LYS A 179 6.84 3.65 9.16
N LEU A 180 6.89 2.42 8.64
CA LEU A 180 7.86 1.40 9.02
C LEU A 180 8.38 0.65 7.78
N ASP A 181 9.34 1.30 7.11
CA ASP A 181 10.03 0.78 5.93
C ASP A 181 11.12 -0.20 6.34
N ASN A 182 11.22 -1.31 5.61
CA ASN A 182 12.26 -2.32 5.80
C ASN A 182 13.67 -1.70 5.68
N ALA A 183 13.89 -0.80 4.72
CA ALA A 183 15.21 -0.17 4.52
C ALA A 183 15.65 0.71 5.71
N ALA A 184 14.68 1.30 6.42
CA ALA A 184 14.96 2.10 7.60
C ALA A 184 15.34 1.23 8.82
N VAL A 185 14.83 0.01 8.86
CA VAL A 185 15.16 -0.99 9.89
C VAL A 185 16.59 -1.52 9.73
N ASP A 186 16.99 -1.82 8.50
CA ASP A 186 18.31 -2.37 8.18
C ASP A 186 19.43 -1.29 8.18
N ARG A 187 19.09 -0.03 8.53
CA ARG A 187 19.97 1.16 8.54
C ARG A 187 20.70 1.46 7.22
N SER A 188 20.16 1.01 6.09
CA SER A 188 20.59 1.50 4.77
C SER A 188 20.01 2.89 4.44
N ALA A 189 19.07 3.37 5.25
CA ALA A 189 18.45 4.69 5.14
C ALA A 189 19.16 5.78 5.98
N PRO A 190 18.95 7.07 5.68
CA PRO A 190 19.48 8.19 6.47
C PRO A 190 19.07 8.14 7.96
N GLY A 191 19.90 8.69 8.85
CA GLY A 191 19.74 8.55 10.31
C GLY A 191 18.37 8.91 10.89
N HIS A 192 17.71 9.96 10.37
CA HIS A 192 16.37 10.36 10.81
C HIS A 192 15.27 9.35 10.40
N GLU A 193 15.44 8.60 9.31
CA GLU A 193 14.49 7.55 8.91
C GLU A 193 14.61 6.33 9.82
N ALA A 194 15.84 5.97 10.20
CA ALA A 194 16.10 4.90 11.15
C ALA A 194 15.51 5.19 12.54
N GLU A 195 15.65 6.43 13.05
CA GLU A 195 15.03 6.85 14.31
C GLU A 195 13.51 6.73 14.29
N ARG A 196 12.86 7.16 13.20
CA ARG A 196 11.40 7.03 13.01
C ARG A 196 10.95 5.57 12.93
N ALA A 197 11.75 4.70 12.32
CA ALA A 197 11.46 3.27 12.28
C ALA A 197 11.52 2.65 13.68
N VAL A 198 12.51 3.01 14.50
CA VAL A 198 12.59 2.58 15.91
C VAL A 198 11.40 3.09 16.72
N GLU A 199 11.00 4.35 16.54
CA GLU A 199 9.82 4.89 17.23
C GLU A 199 8.54 4.15 16.83
N SER A 200 8.37 3.86 15.54
CA SER A 200 7.21 3.14 15.02
C SER A 200 7.16 1.70 15.52
N ALA A 201 8.30 1.00 15.56
CA ALA A 201 8.42 -0.32 16.15
C ALA A 201 8.03 -0.32 17.64
N ARG A 202 8.54 0.64 18.42
CA ARG A 202 8.16 0.80 19.84
C ARG A 202 6.68 1.11 20.01
N ALA A 203 6.06 1.83 19.08
CA ALA A 203 4.63 2.09 19.11
C ALA A 203 3.81 0.81 18.86
N VAL A 204 4.26 -0.06 17.95
CA VAL A 204 3.66 -1.39 17.75
C VAL A 204 3.80 -2.23 19.02
N ASP A 205 4.97 -2.25 19.65
CA ASP A 205 5.18 -2.98 20.91
C ASP A 205 4.23 -2.48 22.01
N ARG A 206 4.10 -1.15 22.18
CA ARG A 206 3.13 -0.59 23.14
C ARG A 206 1.70 -0.97 22.80
N PHE A 207 1.32 -0.87 21.52
CA PHE A 207 -0.02 -1.22 21.06
C PHE A 207 -0.39 -2.67 21.38
N VAL A 208 0.57 -3.60 21.22
CA VAL A 208 0.40 -5.01 21.58
C VAL A 208 0.33 -5.20 23.10
N ALA A 209 1.25 -4.61 23.85
CA ALA A 209 1.28 -4.71 25.31
C ALA A 209 0.01 -4.14 25.96
N ASP A 210 -0.49 -3.01 25.46
CA ASP A 210 -1.71 -2.36 25.95
C ASP A 210 -2.95 -3.21 25.67
N ALA A 211 -3.02 -3.86 24.50
CA ALA A 211 -4.10 -4.79 24.17
C ALA A 211 -4.11 -5.98 25.14
N HIS A 212 -2.94 -6.60 25.38
CA HIS A 212 -2.83 -7.71 26.32
C HIS A 212 -3.17 -7.27 27.75
N GLY A 213 -2.75 -6.07 28.16
CA GLY A 213 -3.06 -5.48 29.46
C GLY A 213 -4.56 -5.24 29.69
N SER A 214 -5.32 -4.96 28.63
CA SER A 214 -6.79 -4.82 28.68
C SER A 214 -7.55 -6.14 28.43
N GLY A 215 -6.84 -7.27 28.31
CA GLY A 215 -7.44 -8.58 28.02
C GLY A 215 -7.87 -8.77 26.55
N GLN A 216 -7.48 -7.87 25.66
CA GLN A 216 -7.67 -7.98 24.22
C GLN A 216 -6.52 -8.76 23.58
N ARG A 217 -6.79 -9.34 22.40
CA ARG A 217 -5.80 -10.00 21.55
C ARG A 217 -5.35 -9.09 20.41
N VAL A 218 -4.27 -9.43 19.72
CA VAL A 218 -3.80 -8.70 18.53
C VAL A 218 -3.69 -9.61 17.31
N ALA A 219 -4.33 -9.22 16.22
CA ALA A 219 -4.12 -9.81 14.91
C ALA A 219 -3.29 -8.87 14.02
N MET A 220 -2.27 -9.42 13.36
CA MET A 220 -1.42 -8.66 12.45
C MET A 220 -1.65 -9.10 11.00
N ILE A 221 -2.09 -8.20 10.13
CA ILE A 221 -2.07 -8.40 8.69
C ILE A 221 -0.80 -7.75 8.16
N ASP A 222 0.07 -8.53 7.52
CA ASP A 222 1.42 -8.07 7.21
C ASP A 222 1.83 -8.35 5.76
N ASP A 223 2.18 -7.28 5.04
CA ASP A 223 2.90 -7.33 3.77
C ASP A 223 4.41 -7.20 4.00
N GLY A 224 5.08 -8.33 4.27
CA GLY A 224 6.55 -8.39 4.26
C GLY A 224 7.22 -8.85 5.55
N GLY A 225 6.51 -9.43 6.52
CA GLY A 225 7.09 -10.14 7.65
C GLY A 225 7.85 -9.26 8.65
N LEU A 226 7.20 -8.19 9.14
CA LEU A 226 7.64 -7.30 10.21
C LEU A 226 8.14 -8.06 11.44
N LEU A 227 7.43 -9.10 11.88
CA LEU A 227 7.84 -9.90 13.05
C LEU A 227 9.20 -10.58 12.85
N GLY A 228 9.63 -10.79 11.60
CA GLY A 228 10.93 -11.37 11.26
C GLY A 228 11.97 -10.34 10.85
N LEU A 229 11.71 -9.04 11.01
CA LEU A 229 12.71 -8.01 10.80
C LEU A 229 13.66 -7.92 11.99
N THR A 230 14.94 -7.78 11.68
CA THR A 230 16.02 -7.59 12.66
C THR A 230 16.71 -6.26 12.37
N GLY A 231 17.00 -5.48 13.41
CA GLY A 231 17.81 -4.27 13.27
C GLY A 231 19.27 -4.59 12.91
N ALA A 232 20.05 -3.54 12.65
CA ALA A 232 21.48 -3.65 12.30
C ALA A 232 22.35 -4.35 13.37
N ASP A 233 21.90 -4.41 14.62
CA ASP A 233 22.56 -5.14 15.71
C ASP A 233 22.16 -6.63 15.78
N GLY A 234 21.38 -7.11 14.79
CA GLY A 234 20.89 -8.48 14.70
C GLY A 234 19.72 -8.79 15.63
N ARG A 235 19.21 -7.82 16.40
CA ARG A 235 18.09 -8.03 17.32
C ARG A 235 16.75 -7.85 16.62
N PRO A 236 15.69 -8.59 17.02
CA PRO A 236 14.33 -8.37 16.50
C PRO A 236 13.90 -6.90 16.65
N VAL A 237 13.25 -6.36 15.63
CA VAL A 237 12.72 -4.98 15.65
C VAL A 237 11.60 -4.83 16.66
N LEU A 238 10.68 -5.79 16.66
CA LEU A 238 9.60 -5.89 17.64
C LEU A 238 10.06 -6.74 18.81
N GLN A 239 9.53 -6.46 19.99
CA GLN A 239 9.73 -7.22 21.21
C GLN A 239 8.45 -7.91 21.67
N GLN A 240 7.29 -7.38 21.29
CA GLN A 240 5.98 -7.93 21.62
C GLN A 240 5.45 -8.78 20.47
N ARG A 241 4.82 -9.89 20.84
CA ARG A 241 4.28 -10.89 19.90
C ARG A 241 2.76 -10.73 19.79
N PRO A 242 2.18 -10.64 18.59
CA PRO A 242 0.73 -10.69 18.41
C PRO A 242 0.17 -12.10 18.67
N ASP A 243 -1.15 -12.23 18.76
CA ASP A 243 -1.83 -13.51 18.97
C ASP A 243 -1.99 -14.31 17.67
N ALA A 244 -2.05 -13.62 16.53
CA ALA A 244 -2.19 -14.23 15.21
C ALA A 244 -1.64 -13.33 14.10
N ALA A 245 -1.29 -13.91 12.96
CA ALA A 245 -0.88 -13.14 11.78
C ALA A 245 -1.51 -13.66 10.47
N VAL A 246 -1.78 -12.74 9.54
CA VAL A 246 -2.13 -13.01 8.15
C VAL A 246 -0.99 -12.48 7.28
N GLU A 247 -0.15 -13.36 6.73
CA GLU A 247 1.00 -12.96 5.92
C GLU A 247 0.64 -12.91 4.43
N LEU A 248 0.85 -11.74 3.81
CA LEU A 248 0.44 -11.43 2.45
C LEU A 248 1.52 -11.73 1.38
N THR A 249 2.78 -11.94 1.79
CA THR A 249 3.93 -12.10 0.89
C THR A 249 4.77 -13.34 1.14
N VAL A 250 5.35 -13.90 0.07
CA VAL A 250 6.26 -15.05 0.17
C VAL A 250 7.56 -14.68 0.87
N SER A 251 8.06 -13.46 0.67
CA SER A 251 9.26 -12.97 1.36
C SER A 251 9.02 -12.77 2.85
N GLY A 252 7.83 -12.30 3.24
CA GLY A 252 7.42 -12.21 4.64
C GLY A 252 7.35 -13.58 5.32
N LEU A 253 6.79 -14.62 4.67
CA LEU A 253 6.83 -15.99 5.19
C LEU A 253 8.27 -16.48 5.48
N LYS A 254 9.21 -16.19 4.57
CA LYS A 254 10.64 -16.54 4.77
C LYS A 254 11.25 -15.80 5.96
N ARG A 255 10.82 -14.56 6.25
CA ARG A 255 11.24 -13.79 7.44
C ARG A 255 10.60 -14.35 8.71
N LEU A 256 9.30 -14.61 8.69
CA LEU A 256 8.57 -15.20 9.82
C LEU A 256 9.17 -16.53 10.24
N ALA A 257 9.52 -17.42 9.30
CA ALA A 257 10.14 -18.71 9.60
C ALA A 257 11.47 -18.61 10.39
N ARG A 258 12.13 -17.44 10.37
CA ARG A 258 13.37 -17.15 11.09
C ARG A 258 13.15 -16.34 12.37
N SER A 259 11.92 -15.87 12.63
CA SER A 259 11.60 -15.02 13.76
C SER A 259 11.36 -15.84 15.03
N PRO A 260 12.01 -15.50 16.16
CA PRO A 260 11.64 -16.04 17.46
C PRO A 260 10.20 -15.70 17.87
N LEU A 261 9.69 -14.52 17.49
CA LEU A 261 8.33 -14.08 17.82
C LEU A 261 7.26 -14.86 17.05
N ALA A 262 7.61 -15.40 15.87
CA ALA A 262 6.68 -16.20 15.09
C ALA A 262 6.62 -17.68 15.52
N ARG A 263 7.42 -18.09 16.51
CA ARG A 263 7.36 -19.46 17.04
C ARG A 263 5.96 -19.74 17.59
N ASP A 264 5.38 -20.86 17.15
CA ASP A 264 4.04 -21.32 17.50
C ASP A 264 2.93 -20.26 17.28
N LEU A 265 3.18 -19.28 16.41
CA LEU A 265 2.21 -18.25 16.06
C LEU A 265 1.24 -18.82 15.02
N PRO A 266 -0.08 -18.74 15.23
CA PRO A 266 -1.05 -19.02 14.18
C PRO A 266 -0.86 -18.02 13.03
N VAL A 267 -0.31 -18.49 11.91
CA VAL A 267 -0.07 -17.68 10.72
C VAL A 267 -0.92 -18.19 9.54
N ALA A 268 -1.91 -17.41 9.13
CA ALA A 268 -2.65 -17.66 7.90
C ALA A 268 -1.81 -17.24 6.69
N ASN A 269 -1.51 -18.20 5.82
CA ASN A 269 -0.69 -17.99 4.63
C ASN A 269 -1.55 -17.50 3.45
N MET A 270 -1.79 -16.19 3.38
CA MET A 270 -2.46 -15.59 2.22
C MET A 270 -1.54 -15.48 1.00
N ALA A 271 -0.23 -15.38 1.19
CA ALA A 271 0.75 -15.27 0.11
C ALA A 271 0.71 -16.45 -0.90
N ARG A 272 0.45 -17.67 -0.41
CA ARG A 272 0.36 -18.89 -1.22
C ARG A 272 -1.07 -19.38 -1.46
N SER A 273 -2.07 -18.64 -0.95
CA SER A 273 -3.48 -18.97 -1.15
C SER A 273 -3.87 -19.02 -2.63
N GLU A 274 -4.90 -19.80 -2.94
CA GLU A 274 -5.42 -19.89 -4.30
C GLU A 274 -5.91 -18.54 -4.83
N VAL A 275 -6.52 -17.71 -3.98
CA VAL A 275 -6.97 -16.37 -4.37
C VAL A 275 -5.79 -15.49 -4.81
N LYS A 276 -4.65 -15.53 -4.12
CA LYS A 276 -3.45 -14.79 -4.53
C LYS A 276 -2.88 -15.36 -5.83
N GLN A 277 -2.74 -16.69 -5.91
CA GLN A 277 -2.09 -17.37 -7.04
C GLN A 277 -2.90 -17.33 -8.34
N ARG A 278 -4.23 -17.42 -8.27
CA ARG A 278 -5.11 -17.52 -9.44
C ARG A 278 -5.71 -16.19 -9.87
N ILE A 279 -5.98 -15.28 -8.93
CA ILE A 279 -6.62 -13.98 -9.19
C ILE A 279 -5.61 -12.84 -8.96
N GLY A 280 -5.07 -12.74 -7.74
CA GLY A 280 -4.23 -11.60 -7.33
C GLY A 280 -3.00 -11.37 -8.23
N TYR A 281 -2.24 -12.40 -8.60
CA TYR A 281 -1.06 -12.24 -9.45
C TYR A 281 -1.37 -11.79 -10.89
N ASN A 282 -2.58 -12.03 -11.41
CA ASN A 282 -2.97 -11.50 -12.72
C ASN A 282 -3.11 -9.97 -12.66
N GLU A 283 -3.74 -9.47 -11.61
CA GLU A 283 -3.95 -8.04 -11.35
C GLU A 283 -2.64 -7.31 -11.01
N ILE A 284 -1.75 -7.96 -10.26
CA ILE A 284 -0.39 -7.47 -10.04
C ILE A 284 0.34 -7.34 -11.39
N ALA A 285 0.34 -8.39 -12.21
CA ALA A 285 1.03 -8.38 -13.49
C ALA A 285 0.46 -7.33 -14.46
N ASP A 286 -0.87 -7.17 -14.54
CA ASP A 286 -1.50 -6.10 -15.32
C ASP A 286 -0.99 -4.72 -14.86
N SER A 287 -0.99 -4.46 -13.55
CA SER A 287 -0.53 -3.18 -13.00
C SER A 287 0.92 -2.87 -13.40
N CYS A 288 1.79 -3.87 -13.41
CA CYS A 288 3.17 -3.77 -13.83
C CYS A 288 3.29 -3.40 -15.32
N ILE A 289 2.61 -4.14 -16.20
CA ILE A 289 2.66 -3.92 -17.65
C ILE A 289 2.04 -2.57 -18.02
N ARG A 290 0.92 -2.20 -17.40
CA ARG A 290 0.26 -0.92 -17.62
C ARG A 290 1.17 0.24 -17.21
N ARG A 291 1.81 0.16 -16.04
CA ARG A 291 2.76 1.18 -15.57
C ARG A 291 3.97 1.29 -16.48
N LEU A 292 4.51 0.16 -16.93
CA LEU A 292 5.60 0.12 -17.89
C LEU A 292 5.25 0.86 -19.18
N ARG A 293 4.09 0.58 -19.77
CA ARG A 293 3.64 1.23 -21.00
C ARG A 293 3.40 2.73 -20.85
N GLU A 294 2.88 3.16 -19.70
CA GLU A 294 2.67 4.58 -19.41
C GLU A 294 4.00 5.34 -19.34
N ALA A 295 4.99 4.76 -18.67
CA ALA A 295 6.30 5.37 -18.48
C ALA A 295 7.16 5.35 -19.75
N LEU A 296 7.06 4.28 -20.55
CA LEU A 296 7.81 4.10 -21.80
C LEU A 296 6.98 4.47 -23.03
N ARG A 297 6.04 5.42 -22.90
CA ARG A 297 5.16 5.86 -23.99
C ARG A 297 5.89 6.43 -25.22
N GLY A 298 7.12 6.90 -25.04
CA GLY A 298 7.98 7.38 -26.12
C GLY A 298 8.79 6.29 -26.82
N GLU A 299 8.80 5.07 -26.26
CA GLU A 299 9.64 3.97 -26.71
C GLU A 299 8.86 2.96 -27.55
N LYS A 300 9.50 2.44 -28.59
CA LYS A 300 8.94 1.36 -29.41
C LYS A 300 9.30 0.00 -28.82
N LEU A 301 8.48 -0.51 -27.90
CA LEU A 301 8.68 -1.84 -27.28
C LEU A 301 8.32 -3.02 -28.20
N ILE A 302 7.39 -2.84 -29.14
CA ILE A 302 6.96 -3.92 -30.04
C ILE A 302 8.15 -4.35 -30.92
N GLY A 303 8.50 -5.63 -30.88
CA GLY A 303 9.67 -6.22 -31.54
C GLY A 303 10.99 -6.02 -30.79
N ALA A 304 11.02 -5.24 -29.70
CA ALA A 304 12.22 -5.00 -28.90
C ALA A 304 12.61 -6.26 -28.12
N ARG A 305 13.91 -6.42 -27.86
CA ARG A 305 14.43 -7.46 -26.97
C ARG A 305 14.25 -7.03 -25.53
N VAL A 306 13.60 -7.88 -24.73
CA VAL A 306 13.36 -7.65 -23.31
C VAL A 306 13.88 -8.83 -22.50
N VAL A 307 14.61 -8.56 -21.44
CA VAL A 307 15.06 -9.58 -20.48
C VAL A 307 14.12 -9.57 -19.28
N SER A 308 13.58 -10.75 -18.94
CA SER A 308 12.75 -10.97 -17.75
C SER A 308 13.49 -11.88 -16.78
N VAL A 309 13.91 -11.34 -15.63
CA VAL A 309 14.63 -12.06 -14.58
C VAL A 309 13.65 -12.61 -13.56
N GLY A 310 13.65 -13.93 -13.40
CA GLY A 310 12.73 -14.73 -12.60
C GLY A 310 11.50 -15.17 -13.41
N PHE A 311 11.18 -16.46 -13.37
CA PHE A 311 10.01 -17.05 -14.03
C PHE A 311 9.02 -17.68 -13.03
N GLY A 312 8.98 -17.18 -11.79
CA GLY A 312 7.98 -17.58 -10.79
C GLY A 312 6.57 -17.02 -11.05
N SER A 313 5.69 -17.02 -10.02
CA SER A 313 4.28 -16.62 -10.16
C SER A 313 4.07 -15.27 -10.84
N LEU A 314 4.85 -14.24 -10.49
CA LEU A 314 4.79 -12.93 -11.15
C LEU A 314 5.55 -12.93 -12.46
N GLY A 315 6.81 -13.40 -12.45
CA GLY A 315 7.71 -13.36 -13.59
C GLY A 315 7.16 -14.02 -14.85
N ALA A 316 6.54 -15.20 -14.72
CA ALA A 316 5.90 -15.89 -15.86
C ALA A 316 4.77 -15.06 -16.50
N ARG A 317 3.98 -14.34 -15.68
CA ARG A 317 2.91 -13.47 -16.17
C ARG A 317 3.44 -12.21 -16.83
N ILE A 318 4.49 -11.61 -16.28
CA ILE A 318 5.18 -10.47 -16.88
C ILE A 318 5.80 -10.86 -18.24
N ALA A 319 6.52 -11.98 -18.30
CA ALA A 319 7.12 -12.49 -19.54
C ALA A 319 6.06 -12.75 -20.62
N ARG A 320 4.95 -13.41 -20.25
CA ARG A 320 3.80 -13.61 -21.16
C ARG A 320 3.19 -12.27 -21.57
N GLY A 321 2.93 -11.35 -20.66
CA GLY A 321 2.36 -10.04 -20.97
C GLY A 321 3.21 -9.24 -21.96
N LEU A 322 4.53 -9.21 -21.74
CA LEU A 322 5.48 -8.57 -22.65
C LEU A 322 5.50 -9.25 -24.03
N ARG A 323 5.43 -10.58 -24.09
CA ARG A 323 5.32 -11.30 -25.37
C ARG A 323 4.03 -10.99 -26.10
N HIS A 324 2.89 -10.90 -25.41
CA HIS A 324 1.62 -10.51 -26.01
C HIS A 324 1.63 -9.07 -26.56
N LEU A 325 2.42 -8.17 -25.96
CA LEU A 325 2.69 -6.84 -26.53
C LEU A 325 3.55 -6.90 -27.81
N GLY A 326 4.13 -8.05 -28.13
CA GLY A 326 5.02 -8.25 -29.28
C GLY A 326 6.51 -8.09 -28.97
N CYS A 327 6.91 -8.08 -27.70
CA CYS A 327 8.33 -8.08 -27.32
C CYS A 327 8.97 -9.46 -27.56
N ARG A 328 10.27 -9.46 -27.88
CA ARG A 328 11.11 -10.66 -27.90
C ARG A 328 11.69 -10.89 -26.52
N VAL A 329 11.04 -11.73 -25.73
CA VAL A 329 11.38 -11.93 -24.32
C VAL A 329 12.41 -13.05 -24.16
N VAL A 330 13.50 -12.74 -23.47
CA VAL A 330 14.50 -13.69 -22.96
C VAL A 330 14.29 -13.84 -21.46
N VAL A 331 14.12 -15.07 -20.97
CA VAL A 331 13.92 -15.36 -19.55
C VAL A 331 15.25 -15.76 -18.91
N VAL A 332 15.53 -15.18 -17.75
CA VAL A 332 16.71 -15.50 -16.94
C VAL A 332 16.24 -16.03 -15.60
N ASP A 333 16.72 -17.20 -15.20
CA ASP A 333 16.43 -17.79 -13.89
C ASP A 333 17.60 -18.69 -13.47
N THR A 334 17.83 -18.84 -12.16
CA THR A 334 18.85 -19.76 -11.63
C THR A 334 18.29 -21.16 -11.40
N ASP A 335 16.97 -21.30 -11.30
CA ASP A 335 16.30 -22.59 -11.20
C ASP A 335 16.07 -23.18 -12.60
N HIS A 336 16.70 -24.33 -12.86
CA HIS A 336 16.60 -25.03 -14.14
C HIS A 336 15.17 -25.49 -14.46
N LEU A 337 14.34 -25.80 -13.46
CA LEU A 337 12.95 -26.16 -13.70
C LEU A 337 12.15 -24.96 -14.22
N GLN A 338 12.42 -23.77 -13.68
CA GLN A 338 11.80 -22.52 -14.15
C GLN A 338 12.28 -22.16 -15.56
N LEU A 339 13.54 -22.41 -15.89
CA LEU A 339 14.06 -22.26 -17.26
C LEU A 339 13.39 -23.25 -18.22
N ILE A 340 13.28 -24.53 -17.86
CA ILE A 340 12.59 -25.53 -18.70
C ILE A 340 11.14 -25.12 -18.94
N ALA A 341 10.41 -24.71 -17.90
CA ALA A 341 9.03 -24.25 -18.02
C ALA A 341 8.90 -23.02 -18.93
N ALA A 342 9.84 -22.06 -18.85
CA ALA A 342 9.87 -20.92 -19.74
C ALA A 342 10.17 -21.33 -21.21
N ALA A 343 11.09 -22.26 -21.43
CA ALA A 343 11.42 -22.76 -22.76
C ALA A 343 10.24 -23.52 -23.39
N GLU A 344 9.52 -24.35 -22.62
CA GLU A 344 8.30 -25.02 -23.05
C GLU A 344 7.17 -24.03 -23.36
N ASP A 345 7.10 -22.91 -22.64
CA ASP A 345 6.21 -21.80 -22.96
C ASP A 345 6.61 -21.06 -24.25
N GLY A 346 7.78 -21.33 -24.84
CA GLY A 346 8.28 -20.75 -26.09
C GLY A 346 9.14 -19.49 -25.90
N PHE A 347 9.79 -19.33 -24.74
CA PHE A 347 10.75 -18.25 -24.51
C PHE A 347 12.19 -18.70 -24.80
N GLU A 348 13.04 -17.76 -25.22
CA GLU A 348 14.50 -17.95 -25.14
C GLU A 348 14.92 -17.88 -23.68
N THR A 349 15.80 -18.77 -23.22
CA THR A 349 16.15 -18.90 -21.80
C THR A 349 17.66 -18.97 -21.59
N THR A 350 18.16 -18.35 -20.53
CA THR A 350 19.56 -18.52 -20.09
C THR A 350 19.65 -18.53 -18.56
N PRO A 351 20.53 -19.36 -17.96
CA PRO A 351 20.84 -19.27 -16.54
C PRO A 351 21.75 -18.09 -16.18
N SER A 352 22.32 -17.39 -17.17
CA SER A 352 23.36 -16.38 -16.98
C SER A 352 22.84 -14.96 -17.21
N ILE A 353 22.83 -14.17 -16.14
CA ILE A 353 22.51 -12.74 -16.24
C ILE A 353 23.53 -11.98 -17.11
N HIS A 354 24.80 -12.41 -17.11
CA HIS A 354 25.84 -11.79 -17.94
C HIS A 354 25.60 -12.02 -19.43
N GLU A 355 25.16 -13.22 -19.83
CA GLU A 355 24.77 -13.50 -21.21
C GLU A 355 23.58 -12.64 -21.62
N ALA A 356 22.56 -12.54 -20.76
CA ALA A 356 21.38 -11.72 -21.04
C ALA A 356 21.71 -10.22 -21.15
N VAL A 357 22.62 -9.70 -20.32
CA VAL A 357 23.10 -8.32 -20.40
C VAL A 357 23.91 -8.09 -21.69
N ALA A 358 24.75 -9.05 -22.10
CA ALA A 358 25.51 -8.98 -23.34
C ALA A 358 24.64 -8.94 -24.60
N MET A 359 23.36 -9.34 -24.51
CA MET A 359 22.38 -9.20 -25.60
C MET A 359 21.89 -7.76 -25.80
N LEU A 360 22.30 -6.81 -24.95
CA LEU A 360 21.94 -5.39 -25.00
C LEU A 360 20.42 -5.17 -25.09
N PRO A 361 19.62 -5.68 -24.13
CA PRO A 361 18.17 -5.56 -24.18
C PRO A 361 17.72 -4.09 -24.07
N THR A 362 16.60 -3.76 -24.73
CA THR A 362 15.95 -2.45 -24.54
C THR A 362 15.41 -2.32 -23.13
N LEU A 363 14.94 -3.41 -22.52
CA LEU A 363 14.37 -3.43 -21.19
C LEU A 363 14.83 -4.66 -20.43
N LEU A 364 15.22 -4.49 -19.17
CA LEU A 364 15.45 -5.55 -18.20
C LEU A 364 14.48 -5.37 -17.03
N VAL A 365 13.66 -6.39 -16.77
CA VAL A 365 12.69 -6.41 -15.68
C VAL A 365 13.03 -7.55 -14.72
N SER A 366 13.05 -7.29 -13.42
CA SER A 366 13.13 -8.35 -12.40
C SER A 366 11.83 -8.53 -11.62
N SER A 367 11.50 -9.80 -11.36
CA SER A 367 10.39 -10.22 -10.50
C SER A 367 10.84 -11.16 -9.37
N THR A 368 12.15 -11.24 -9.08
CA THR A 368 12.72 -12.20 -8.11
C THR A 368 12.56 -11.77 -6.65
N GLY A 369 12.57 -10.45 -6.40
CA GLY A 369 12.62 -9.89 -5.05
C GLY A 369 14.00 -10.02 -4.39
N GLU A 370 15.02 -10.34 -5.18
CA GLU A 370 16.42 -10.50 -4.77
C GLU A 370 17.31 -9.70 -5.73
N PRO A 371 18.56 -9.36 -5.35
CA PRO A 371 19.50 -8.71 -6.25
C PRO A 371 19.68 -9.48 -7.57
N ILE A 372 19.65 -8.75 -8.69
CA ILE A 372 19.69 -9.32 -10.05
C ILE A 372 21.14 -9.71 -10.43
N ALA A 373 22.05 -8.75 -10.25
CA ALA A 373 23.47 -8.82 -10.55
C ALA A 373 24.18 -7.70 -9.78
N ASP A 374 25.52 -7.71 -9.77
CA ASP A 374 26.28 -6.59 -9.24
C ASP A 374 26.04 -5.31 -10.06
N ALA A 375 26.34 -4.17 -9.43
CA ALA A 375 26.08 -2.87 -10.04
C ALA A 375 26.96 -2.60 -11.27
N ALA A 376 28.15 -3.20 -11.38
CA ALA A 376 29.03 -3.03 -12.54
C ALA A 376 28.43 -3.72 -13.78
N THR A 377 27.89 -4.92 -13.61
CA THR A 377 27.19 -5.69 -14.63
C THR A 377 25.98 -4.92 -15.15
N LEU A 378 25.13 -4.41 -14.27
CA LEU A 378 23.96 -3.64 -14.70
C LEU A 378 24.34 -2.29 -15.33
N ARG A 379 25.41 -1.63 -14.84
CA ARG A 379 25.95 -0.40 -15.45
C ARG A 379 26.59 -0.61 -16.83
N SER A 380 26.89 -1.85 -17.22
CA SER A 380 27.40 -2.14 -18.58
C SER A 380 26.33 -2.04 -19.67
N LEU A 381 25.04 -2.01 -19.30
CA LEU A 381 23.95 -1.74 -20.23
C LEU A 381 24.04 -0.30 -20.76
N PRO A 382 23.71 -0.06 -22.04
CA PRO A 382 23.77 1.26 -22.64
C PRO A 382 22.70 2.20 -22.05
N ARG A 383 22.91 3.51 -22.20
CA ARG A 383 21.94 4.55 -21.77
C ARG A 383 20.56 4.45 -22.41
N THR A 384 20.44 3.70 -23.49
CA THR A 384 19.19 3.41 -24.21
C THR A 384 18.42 2.22 -23.63
N SER A 385 19.01 1.49 -22.68
CA SER A 385 18.35 0.41 -21.95
C SER A 385 17.63 0.93 -20.72
N TYR A 386 16.50 0.31 -20.40
CA TYR A 386 15.74 0.53 -19.19
C TYR A 386 15.90 -0.64 -18.23
N VAL A 387 16.02 -0.37 -16.93
CA VAL A 387 16.11 -1.41 -15.89
C VAL A 387 15.07 -1.12 -14.81
N THR A 388 14.31 -2.15 -14.40
CA THR A 388 13.31 -2.01 -13.35
C THR A 388 13.02 -3.31 -12.60
N ALA A 389 12.35 -3.20 -11.44
CA ALA A 389 11.90 -4.33 -10.65
C ALA A 389 10.41 -4.18 -10.30
N PHE A 390 9.68 -5.31 -10.28
CA PHE A 390 8.28 -5.41 -9.85
C PHE A 390 8.08 -6.21 -8.56
N ALA A 391 9.16 -6.80 -8.05
CA ALA A 391 9.23 -7.27 -6.68
C ALA A 391 10.16 -6.32 -5.90
N THR A 392 10.16 -6.41 -4.58
CA THR A 392 11.07 -5.65 -3.70
C THR A 392 12.52 -6.14 -3.88
N ALA A 393 13.12 -5.89 -5.03
CA ALA A 393 14.55 -5.99 -5.28
C ALA A 393 15.11 -4.58 -5.20
N ASP A 394 16.12 -4.38 -4.36
CA ASP A 394 16.74 -3.07 -4.18
C ASP A 394 17.75 -2.80 -5.31
N LEU A 395 17.33 -1.99 -6.29
CA LEU A 395 18.21 -1.45 -7.34
C LEU A 395 18.70 -0.03 -6.99
N SER A 396 18.56 0.43 -5.74
CA SER A 396 18.99 1.76 -5.31
C SER A 396 20.48 2.02 -5.53
N ALA A 397 21.32 0.98 -5.52
CA ALA A 397 22.74 1.07 -5.90
C ALA A 397 22.98 1.57 -7.34
N LEU A 398 21.94 1.62 -8.16
CA LEU A 398 21.93 2.16 -9.53
C LEU A 398 21.17 3.49 -9.64
N ALA A 399 20.52 3.95 -8.56
CA ALA A 399 19.72 5.19 -8.56
C ALA A 399 20.61 6.45 -8.59
N ASP A 400 21.81 6.37 -8.02
CA ASP A 400 22.82 7.43 -8.11
C ASP A 400 23.51 7.35 -9.47
N GLY A 401 22.95 8.11 -10.42
CA GLY A 401 23.33 8.11 -11.83
C GLY A 401 24.81 8.42 -12.04
N SER A 402 25.60 7.40 -12.36
CA SER A 402 26.87 7.58 -13.05
C SER A 402 26.63 7.86 -14.53
N ASP A 403 27.32 8.84 -15.09
CA ASP A 403 27.27 9.15 -16.52
C ASP A 403 27.69 7.94 -17.38
N GLY A 404 26.71 7.27 -18.01
CA GLY A 404 26.97 6.21 -19.00
C GLY A 404 26.08 4.97 -18.94
N GLY A 405 25.41 4.71 -17.80
CA GLY A 405 24.62 3.50 -17.57
C GLY A 405 23.13 3.56 -17.99
N PRO A 406 22.36 2.48 -17.79
CA PRO A 406 20.96 2.40 -18.19
C PRO A 406 20.05 3.33 -17.37
N VAL A 407 18.84 3.58 -17.88
CA VAL A 407 17.80 4.32 -17.17
C VAL A 407 17.10 3.40 -16.17
N VAL A 408 17.22 3.68 -14.88
CA VAL A 408 16.53 2.94 -13.83
C VAL A 408 15.13 3.51 -13.61
N LEU A 409 14.10 2.68 -13.74
CA LEU A 409 12.71 3.06 -13.52
C LEU A 409 12.28 2.72 -12.10
N GLY A 410 11.50 3.63 -11.49
CA GLY A 410 10.85 3.39 -10.20
C GLY A 410 11.79 3.44 -9.01
N ASP A 411 12.77 4.35 -9.04
CA ASP A 411 13.80 4.59 -8.01
C ASP A 411 14.48 3.34 -7.43
N GLY A 412 14.50 2.27 -8.23
CA GLY A 412 15.05 0.98 -7.87
C GLY A 412 14.21 0.16 -6.90
N ARG A 413 12.91 0.49 -6.74
CA ARG A 413 11.91 -0.25 -5.97
C ARG A 413 10.81 -0.81 -6.89
N SER A 414 9.73 -1.33 -6.31
CA SER A 414 8.60 -1.90 -7.05
C SER A 414 7.94 -0.84 -7.94
N PHE A 415 8.22 -0.91 -9.24
CA PHE A 415 7.91 0.18 -10.16
C PHE A 415 6.42 0.40 -10.39
N ASN A 416 5.62 -0.66 -10.30
CA ASN A 416 4.16 -0.58 -10.41
C ASN A 416 3.52 0.25 -9.26
N LEU A 417 4.25 0.49 -8.17
CA LEU A 417 3.82 1.32 -7.03
C LEU A 417 4.51 2.69 -7.02
N HIS A 418 5.55 2.92 -7.83
CA HIS A 418 6.29 4.18 -7.80
C HIS A 418 5.50 5.31 -8.50
N ARG A 419 5.06 6.28 -7.69
CA ARG A 419 4.18 7.41 -8.04
C ARG A 419 2.94 6.95 -8.79
N PHE A 420 2.40 5.82 -8.34
CA PHE A 420 1.28 5.14 -8.97
C PHE A 420 0.47 4.38 -7.91
N GLU A 421 -0.84 4.16 -8.14
CA GLU A 421 -1.72 3.43 -7.21
C GLU A 421 -1.56 1.90 -7.28
N GLY A 422 -0.80 1.40 -8.25
CA GLY A 422 -0.65 -0.03 -8.48
C GLY A 422 -1.91 -0.66 -9.07
N ILE A 423 -2.52 -1.56 -8.32
CA ILE A 423 -3.62 -2.42 -8.76
C ILE A 423 -4.95 -1.66 -8.61
N PRO A 424 -5.83 -1.65 -9.63
CA PRO A 424 -7.15 -1.03 -9.50
C PRO A 424 -7.96 -1.63 -8.35
N ASN A 425 -8.80 -0.83 -7.69
CA ASN A 425 -9.61 -1.28 -6.55
C ASN A 425 -10.44 -2.53 -6.89
N GLY A 426 -11.17 -2.53 -8.01
CA GLY A 426 -11.95 -3.71 -8.45
C GLY A 426 -11.11 -4.95 -8.76
N GLY A 427 -9.84 -4.79 -9.15
CA GLY A 427 -8.92 -5.91 -9.37
C GLY A 427 -8.43 -6.53 -8.06
N TYR A 428 -8.14 -5.69 -7.05
CA TYR A 428 -7.66 -6.17 -5.75
C TYR A 428 -8.77 -6.46 -4.72
N ASP A 429 -10.01 -6.07 -5.03
CA ASP A 429 -11.19 -6.23 -4.17
C ASP A 429 -11.37 -7.67 -3.69
N MET A 430 -11.28 -8.65 -4.60
CA MET A 430 -11.39 -10.07 -4.27
C MET A 430 -10.34 -10.52 -3.25
N TYR A 431 -9.11 -10.05 -3.39
CA TYR A 431 -8.04 -10.41 -2.47
C TYR A 431 -8.24 -9.77 -1.09
N ARG A 432 -8.74 -8.53 -1.04
CA ARG A 432 -9.13 -7.84 0.21
C ARG A 432 -10.32 -8.52 0.89
N ALA A 433 -11.33 -8.91 0.14
CA ALA A 433 -12.47 -9.68 0.64
C ALA A 433 -12.04 -11.04 1.21
N ALA A 434 -11.15 -11.76 0.53
CA ALA A 434 -10.61 -13.01 1.06
C ALA A 434 -9.74 -12.77 2.31
N THR A 435 -8.97 -11.68 2.34
CA THR A 435 -8.17 -11.30 3.52
C THR A 435 -9.06 -11.01 4.73
N TRP A 436 -10.19 -10.33 4.51
CA TRP A 436 -11.22 -10.09 5.53
C TRP A 436 -11.76 -11.40 6.12
N ILE A 437 -12.20 -12.32 5.25
CA ILE A 437 -12.76 -13.61 5.65
C ILE A 437 -11.72 -14.43 6.43
N VAL A 438 -10.49 -14.47 5.94
CA VAL A 438 -9.38 -15.19 6.59
C VAL A 438 -9.03 -14.55 7.94
N LEU A 439 -9.07 -13.23 8.07
CA LEU A 439 -8.86 -12.54 9.35
C LEU A 439 -9.89 -12.99 10.39
N GLY A 440 -11.18 -12.94 10.05
CA GLY A 440 -12.25 -13.36 10.96
C GLY A 440 -12.13 -14.84 11.35
N ARG A 441 -11.91 -15.73 10.39
CA ARG A 441 -11.72 -17.18 10.66
C ARG A 441 -10.48 -17.48 11.48
N LEU A 442 -9.41 -16.73 11.27
CA LEU A 442 -8.19 -16.86 12.08
C LEU A 442 -8.46 -16.46 13.53
N MET A 443 -9.18 -15.36 13.77
CA MET A 443 -9.57 -14.91 15.11
C MET A 443 -10.43 -15.96 15.83
N GLU A 444 -11.50 -16.44 15.17
CA GLU A 444 -12.36 -17.52 15.70
C GLU A 444 -11.55 -18.78 16.07
N ARG A 445 -10.61 -19.17 15.20
CA ARG A 445 -9.76 -20.33 15.43
C ARG A 445 -8.85 -20.12 16.64
N VAL A 446 -8.22 -18.95 16.77
CA VAL A 446 -7.31 -18.65 17.88
C VAL A 446 -8.06 -18.65 19.21
N GLU A 447 -9.30 -18.17 19.23
CA GLU A 447 -10.16 -18.25 20.41
C GLU A 447 -10.51 -19.70 20.79
N ALA A 448 -10.86 -20.52 19.81
CA ALA A 448 -11.22 -21.92 20.05
C ALA A 448 -10.01 -22.82 20.35
N GLN A 449 -8.86 -22.55 19.71
CA GLN A 449 -7.66 -23.39 19.73
C GLN A 449 -6.39 -22.51 19.74
N PRO A 450 -6.04 -21.90 20.88
CA PRO A 450 -4.86 -21.04 20.99
C PRO A 450 -3.57 -21.76 20.57
N GLY A 451 -2.77 -21.11 19.71
CA GLY A 451 -1.48 -21.65 19.24
C GLY A 451 -1.58 -22.77 18.21
N ALA A 452 -2.79 -23.18 17.79
CA ALA A 452 -2.93 -24.19 16.74
C ALA A 452 -2.36 -23.70 15.41
N PRO A 453 -1.56 -24.51 14.70
CA PRO A 453 -1.05 -24.14 13.39
C PRO A 453 -2.20 -23.95 12.40
N VAL A 454 -1.96 -23.15 11.37
CA VAL A 454 -2.94 -22.84 10.31
C VAL A 454 -2.39 -23.36 8.98
N PRO A 455 -2.72 -24.60 8.60
CA PRO A 455 -2.36 -25.14 7.30
C PRO A 455 -2.90 -24.28 6.16
N LEU A 456 -2.18 -24.24 5.03
CA LEU A 456 -2.65 -23.54 3.82
C LEU A 456 -4.01 -24.07 3.34
N ALA A 457 -4.26 -25.37 3.49
CA ALA A 457 -5.53 -25.99 3.13
C ALA A 457 -6.72 -25.45 3.94
N ASP A 458 -6.51 -25.05 5.20
CA ASP A 458 -7.55 -24.44 6.03
C ASP A 458 -7.86 -23.02 5.50
N VAL A 459 -6.84 -22.24 5.15
CA VAL A 459 -7.00 -20.90 4.56
C VAL A 459 -7.78 -20.97 3.25
N ASP A 460 -7.37 -21.86 2.33
CA ASP A 460 -8.07 -22.05 1.06
C ASP A 460 -9.49 -22.60 1.29
N GLY A 461 -9.66 -23.49 2.27
CA GLY A 461 -10.96 -24.01 2.70
C GLY A 461 -11.91 -22.90 3.15
N TRP A 462 -11.46 -22.01 4.03
CA TRP A 462 -12.24 -20.86 4.51
C TRP A 462 -12.70 -19.95 3.39
N VAL A 463 -11.81 -19.64 2.45
CA VAL A 463 -12.17 -18.80 1.30
C VAL A 463 -13.16 -19.52 0.38
N ARG A 464 -12.92 -20.80 0.06
CA ARG A 464 -13.81 -21.59 -0.81
C ARG A 464 -15.22 -21.74 -0.23
N SER A 465 -15.34 -22.05 1.06
CA SER A 465 -16.63 -22.28 1.71
C SER A 465 -17.40 -21.00 2.04
N SER A 466 -16.78 -19.82 1.86
CA SER A 466 -17.40 -18.54 2.21
C SER A 466 -18.46 -18.05 1.21
N GLY A 467 -18.48 -18.59 -0.02
CA GLY A 467 -19.30 -18.09 -1.13
C GLY A 467 -18.67 -16.91 -1.89
N VAL A 468 -17.49 -16.41 -1.49
CA VAL A 468 -16.87 -15.22 -2.10
C VAL A 468 -16.49 -15.41 -3.57
N TYR A 469 -16.09 -16.62 -3.99
CA TYR A 469 -15.79 -16.90 -5.40
C TYR A 469 -17.03 -16.83 -6.29
N GLU A 470 -18.16 -17.38 -5.84
CA GLU A 470 -19.43 -17.27 -6.56
C GLU A 470 -19.85 -15.81 -6.66
N ARG A 471 -19.78 -15.08 -5.54
CA ARG A 471 -20.10 -13.65 -5.52
C ARG A 471 -19.23 -12.83 -6.48
N TYR A 472 -17.93 -13.07 -6.50
CA TYR A 472 -16.98 -12.43 -7.41
C TYR A 472 -17.32 -12.76 -8.86
N TYR A 473 -17.60 -14.04 -9.14
CA TYR A 473 -17.95 -14.50 -10.48
C TYR A 473 -19.24 -13.85 -10.99
N GLU A 474 -20.28 -13.82 -10.16
CA GLU A 474 -21.54 -13.15 -10.47
C GLU A 474 -21.36 -11.67 -10.77
N HIS A 475 -20.55 -10.98 -9.95
CA HIS A 475 -20.36 -9.54 -10.08
C HIS A 475 -19.60 -9.14 -11.35
N HIS A 476 -18.50 -9.83 -11.68
CA HIS A 476 -17.61 -9.40 -12.78
C HIS A 476 -17.88 -10.10 -14.12
N PHE A 477 -18.39 -11.33 -14.12
CA PHE A 477 -18.49 -12.14 -15.34
C PHE A 477 -19.92 -12.51 -15.73
N ARG A 478 -20.91 -12.36 -14.82
CA ARG A 478 -22.33 -12.55 -15.15
C ARG A 478 -23.16 -11.27 -15.22
N ARG A 479 -22.78 -10.19 -14.52
CA ARG A 479 -23.46 -8.89 -14.68
C ARG A 479 -23.22 -8.38 -16.11
N GLY A 480 -24.18 -8.61 -16.99
CA GLY A 480 -24.12 -8.31 -18.42
C GLY A 480 -24.54 -9.46 -19.35
N ALA A 481 -24.88 -10.64 -18.81
CA ALA A 481 -25.55 -11.71 -19.54
C ALA A 481 -27.09 -11.62 -19.43
#